data_AF-A0A3M0WFP4-F1
#
_entry.id   AF-A0A3M0WFP4-F1
#
_cell.length_a   1.000
_cell.length_b   1.000
_cell.length_c   1.000
_cell.angle_alpha   90.00
_cell.angle_beta   90.00
_cell.angle_gamma   90.00
#
_symmetry.space_group_name_H-M   'P 1'
#
loop_
_entity.id
_entity.type
_entity.pdbx_description
1 polymer ?
#
loop_
_entity_poly.entity_id
_entity_poly.type
_entity_poly.pdbx_seq_one_letter_code
_entity_poly.pdbx_strand_id
1 'polypeptide(L)' 'MPRVAMIKVKPRRYKKGDIVRVDSIIMHPMNTGFMKNKKTGKIIPADYINSVE' A
#
# COMPACT_ATOMS: atom_id res chain seq x y z
N MET A 1 -3.45 -3.10 11.90
CA MET A 1 -3.72 -4.02 10.78
C MET A 1 -2.40 -4.63 10.35
N PRO A 2 -2.34 -5.94 10.07
CA PRO A 2 -1.12 -6.54 9.54
C PRO A 2 -0.76 -5.86 8.22
N ARG A 3 0.49 -5.40 8.09
CA ARG A 3 1.03 -4.86 6.83
C ARG A 3 1.27 -6.02 5.89
N VAL A 4 0.24 -6.38 5.12
CA VAL A 4 0.36 -7.42 4.10
C VAL A 4 0.63 -6.73 2.77
N ALA A 5 1.76 -7.09 2.17
CA ALA A 5 2.08 -6.74 0.79
C ALA A 5 1.68 -7.90 -0.12
N MET A 6 0.97 -7.59 -1.20
CA MET A 6 0.59 -8.53 -2.23
C MET A 6 1.25 -8.12 -3.55
N ILE A 7 2.08 -9.01 -4.09
CA ILE A 7 2.76 -8.80 -5.37
C ILE A 7 2.04 -9.62 -6.43
N LYS A 8 1.59 -8.97 -7.49
CA LYS A 8 0.88 -9.59 -8.62
C LYS A 8 1.71 -9.42 -9.89
N VAL A 9 2.11 -10.54 -10.47
CA VAL A 9 2.89 -10.58 -11.72
C VAL A 9 1.97 -10.98 -12.87
N LYS A 10 1.97 -10.21 -13.96
CA LYS A 10 1.18 -10.47 -15.17
C LYS A 10 2.06 -10.38 -16.44
N PRO A 11 2.04 -11.39 -17.31
CA PRO A 11 1.38 -12.71 -17.19
C PRO A 11 2.05 -13.61 -16.14
N ARG A 12 1.30 -14.59 -15.58
CA ARG A 12 1.82 -15.56 -14.57
C ARG A 12 2.89 -16.51 -15.14
N ARG A 13 2.90 -16.70 -16.46
CA ARG A 13 3.90 -17.46 -17.19
C ARG A 13 4.49 -16.52 -18.24
N TYR A 14 5.80 -16.43 -18.28
CA TYR A 14 6.56 -15.56 -19.17
C TYR A 14 7.80 -16.29 -19.64
N LYS A 15 8.32 -15.96 -20.83
CA LYS A 15 9.56 -16.51 -21.36
C LYS A 15 10.72 -15.56 -21.09
N LYS A 16 11.95 -16.08 -21.21
CA LYS A 16 13.15 -15.27 -21.10
C LYS A 16 13.16 -14.23 -22.22
N GLY A 17 13.16 -12.96 -21.84
CA GLY A 17 13.11 -11.82 -22.78
C GLY A 17 11.77 -11.09 -22.84
N ASP A 18 10.70 -11.61 -22.21
CA ASP A 18 9.40 -10.95 -22.19
C ASP A 18 9.36 -9.81 -21.16
N ILE A 19 8.68 -8.71 -21.51
CA ILE A 19 8.39 -7.61 -20.58
C ILE A 19 7.18 -8.01 -19.72
N VAL A 20 7.38 -8.08 -18.41
CA VAL A 20 6.34 -8.49 -17.45
C VAL A 20 5.96 -7.30 -16.58
N ARG A 21 4.65 -7.16 -16.32
CA ARG A 21 4.14 -6.14 -15.41
C ARG A 21 4.08 -6.71 -13.99
N VAL A 22 4.68 -5.98 -13.06
CA VAL A 22 4.63 -6.27 -11.62
C VAL A 22 3.78 -5.19 -10.95
N ASP A 23 2.65 -5.60 -10.38
CA ASP A 23 1.77 -4.74 -9.58
C ASP A 23 2.03 -5.06 -8.08
N SER A 24 2.48 -4.08 -7.31
CA SER A 24 2.71 -4.21 -5.86
C SER A 24 1.62 -3.48 -5.08
N ILE A 25 0.86 -4.21 -4.25
CA ILE A 25 -0.27 -3.69 -3.48
C ILE A 25 0.08 -3.80 -2.00
N ILE A 26 0.09 -2.67 -1.28
CA ILE A 26 0.40 -2.64 0.15
C ILE A 26 -0.86 -2.23 0.91
N MET A 27 -1.32 -3.09 1.83
CA MET A 27 -2.46 -2.76 2.68
C MET A 27 -2.00 -1.87 3.85
N HIS A 28 -2.27 -0.56 3.74
CA HIS A 28 -1.95 0.43 4.78
C HIS A 28 -3.10 1.45 4.93
N PRO A 29 -3.44 1.89 6.16
CA PRO A 29 -4.50 2.87 6.41
C PRO A 29 -4.31 4.24 5.75
N MET A 30 -3.09 4.63 5.38
CA MET A 30 -2.77 5.90 4.72
C MET A 30 -3.41 7.12 5.41
N ASN A 31 -3.24 7.21 6.73
CA ASN A 31 -3.77 8.33 7.49
C ASN A 31 -3.00 9.61 7.14
N THR A 32 -3.71 10.62 6.65
CA THR A 32 -3.12 11.87 6.14
C THR A 32 -2.90 12.93 7.22
N GLY A 33 -3.37 12.74 8.44
CA GLY A 33 -3.24 13.74 9.52
C GLY A 33 -4.36 14.78 9.59
N PHE A 34 -5.23 14.85 8.57
CA PHE A 34 -6.30 15.87 8.51
C PHE A 34 -7.62 15.43 9.14
N MET A 35 -7.79 14.13 9.36
CA MET A 35 -9.03 13.56 9.90
C MET A 35 -9.01 13.58 11.43
N LYS A 36 -10.16 13.93 12.04
CA LYS A 36 -10.37 13.81 13.49
C LYS A 36 -11.10 12.52 13.80
N ASN A 37 -10.75 11.89 14.92
CA ASN A 37 -11.47 10.74 15.42
C ASN A 37 -12.85 11.18 15.93
N LYS A 38 -13.92 10.62 15.36
CA LYS A 38 -15.31 10.96 15.69
C LYS A 38 -15.66 10.75 17.17
N LYS A 39 -15.01 9.79 17.85
CA LYS A 39 -15.29 9.47 19.26
C LYS A 39 -14.48 10.31 20.24
N THR A 40 -13.23 10.65 19.90
CA THR A 40 -12.31 11.32 20.83
C THR A 40 -12.05 12.79 20.48
N GLY A 41 -12.49 13.27 19.31
CA GLY A 41 -12.26 14.64 18.83
C GLY A 41 -10.81 14.98 18.49
N LYS A 42 -9.87 14.08 18.81
CA LYS A 42 -8.43 14.25 18.57
C LYS A 42 -8.08 14.04 17.10
N ILE A 43 -7.08 14.77 16.63
CA ILE A 43 -6.51 14.61 15.29
C ILE A 43 -5.83 13.24 15.20
N ILE A 44 -6.13 12.49 14.14
CA ILE A 44 -5.44 11.23 13.84
C ILE A 44 -4.07 11.61 13.29
N PRO A 45 -2.95 11.12 13.86
CA PRO A 45 -1.62 11.47 13.38
C PRO A 45 -1.40 10.96 11.95
N ALA A 46 -0.53 11.66 11.22
CA ALA A 46 -0.11 11.24 9.90
C ALA A 46 0.65 9.90 9.98
N ASP A 47 0.16 8.90 9.25
CA ASP A 47 0.75 7.56 9.14
C ASP A 47 0.49 7.05 7.72
N TYR A 48 1.43 7.30 6.83
CA TYR A 48 1.38 6.91 5.41
C TYR A 48 2.75 6.38 4.96
N ILE A 49 2.75 5.62 3.86
CA ILE A 49 3.96 5.03 3.29
C ILE A 49 4.73 6.13 2.53
N ASN A 50 5.98 6.37 2.93
CA ASN A 50 6.83 7.41 2.32
C ASN A 50 7.81 6.87 1.27
N SER A 51 8.15 5.58 1.33
CA SER A 51 9.07 4.94 0.38
C SER A 51 8.59 3.54 0.03
N VAL A 52 8.80 3.17 -1.24
CA VAL A 52 8.59 1.82 -1.77
C VAL A 52 9.81 1.52 -2.64
N GLU A 53 10.55 0.48 -2.28
CA GLU A 53 11.75 -0.03 -2.98
C GLU A 53 11.60 -1.53 -3.24
#